data_AF-A0A3S1CF95-F1
#
_entry.id   AF-A0A3S1CF95-F1
#
_cell.length_a   1.000
_cell.length_b   1.000
_cell.length_c   1.000
_cell.angle_alpha   90.00
_cell.angle_beta   90.00
_cell.angle_gamma   90.00
#
_symmetry.space_group_name_H-M   'P 1'
#
loop_
_entity.id
_entity.type
_entity.pdbx_description
1 polymer ?
#
loop_
_entity_poly.entity_id
_entity_poly.type
_entity_poly.pdbx_seq_one_letter_code
_entity_poly.pdbx_strand_id
1 'polypeptide(L)'
;MSRERISRNIVKRIIVDGVLVLDTPTCLSDGDALGATDMMLLRDSISDKALLTGSSIAGALRNYLHEYECSYERIETRSNMSAKLFGDLFAYKDERNLSEQRKIKLREEDTQSPLIINESISSKVPRVELRDGVKIDGKTGTALDKNKYDLELLSAGTQFPLRFELLIESDKDEVLLKQALSIVLEGLKKGEIGIGMKKRRGFGKCHVEEWQIWEFDLTKKSDCIAWLTFERWGTQPHSSKQLQNVKIEQIDRRNRLFITANFKLVTPLLIRSNQNLIPNKCSPDTVHLHSYRKGGNKPVVSGASIAGVLWHRAERIIKTLDKDLKIVNELFGFVDEETKEAKASRLLVDETIIENTSELVQSRIAIDRFTGGAYHGALFQEQPIYPAQVKEDDKKKDKNKYKKNPDESRKDMNISLQIELQNPKEYEIGLLLLLLKDLWVSDLPIGGTTSIGRGRLQGLEARIVWYNSNYGSLEEKRSISENKGKLIISDQDKQRLEYFVEKLVEQV
;
A
#
# COMPACT_ATOMS: atom_id res chain seq x y z
N MET A 1 51.19 5.90 -18.88
CA MET A 1 49.98 6.66 -18.54
C MET A 1 49.80 6.60 -17.03
N SER A 2 50.20 7.64 -16.31
CA SER A 2 49.80 7.81 -14.91
C SER A 2 48.28 7.92 -14.88
N ARG A 3 47.59 6.90 -14.37
CA ARG A 3 46.18 7.06 -13.98
C ARG A 3 46.18 8.03 -12.81
N GLU A 4 45.93 9.32 -13.07
CA GLU A 4 45.48 10.24 -12.03
C GLU A 4 44.25 9.61 -11.39
N ARG A 5 44.41 9.11 -10.16
CA ARG A 5 43.28 8.65 -9.36
C ARG A 5 42.52 9.90 -8.96
N ILE A 6 41.49 10.23 -9.74
CA ILE A 6 40.48 11.21 -9.33
C ILE A 6 39.80 10.62 -8.09
N SER A 7 40.22 11.08 -6.91
CA SER A 7 39.65 10.67 -5.64
C SER A 7 38.43 11.53 -5.32
N ARG A 8 37.34 10.91 -4.90
CA ARG A 8 36.15 11.61 -4.39
C ARG A 8 36.56 12.43 -3.16
N ASN A 9 36.45 13.75 -3.24
CA ASN A 9 36.87 14.65 -2.17
C ASN A 9 35.76 14.79 -1.12
N ILE A 10 35.55 13.73 -0.33
CA ILE A 10 34.48 13.67 0.67
C ILE A 10 34.85 14.55 1.87
N VAL A 11 34.08 15.61 2.08
CA VAL A 11 34.29 16.59 3.15
C VAL A 11 33.39 16.34 4.35
N LYS A 12 32.22 15.72 4.17
CA LYS A 12 31.32 15.36 5.28
C LYS A 12 30.71 13.98 5.09
N ARG A 13 30.37 13.35 6.21
CA ARG A 13 29.60 12.11 6.27
C ARG A 13 28.44 12.27 7.22
N ILE A 14 27.26 11.84 6.79
CA ILE A 14 26.04 11.86 7.62
C ILE A 14 25.56 10.43 7.74
N ILE A 15 25.50 9.93 8.97
CA ILE A 15 24.96 8.61 9.29
C ILE A 15 23.54 8.80 9.81
N VAL A 16 22.61 7.99 9.31
CA VAL A 16 21.21 7.99 9.72
C VAL A 16 20.79 6.58 10.07
N ASP A 17 20.33 6.39 11.30
CA ASP A 17 19.77 5.12 11.78
C ASP A 17 18.30 5.28 12.15
N GLY A 18 17.52 4.23 11.91
CA GLY A 18 16.12 4.15 12.31
C GLY A 18 15.62 2.72 12.31
N VAL A 19 14.47 2.47 12.93
CA VAL A 19 13.85 1.14 12.92
C VAL A 19 12.59 1.18 12.08
N LEU A 20 12.60 0.48 10.95
CA LEU A 20 11.44 0.30 10.10
C LEU A 20 10.54 -0.78 10.69
N VAL A 21 9.26 -0.44 10.86
CA VAL A 21 8.22 -1.36 11.33
C VAL A 21 7.25 -1.62 10.20
N LEU A 22 6.98 -2.89 9.90
CA LEU A 22 5.94 -3.27 8.93
C LEU A 22 4.54 -3.11 9.56
N ASP A 23 3.70 -2.26 8.98
CA ASP A 23 2.31 -2.06 9.43
C ASP A 23 1.37 -3.10 8.84
N THR A 24 1.63 -3.55 7.62
CA THR A 24 0.86 -4.57 6.92
C THR A 24 1.75 -5.74 6.47
N PRO A 25 1.16 -6.91 6.16
CA PRO A 25 1.92 -8.02 5.62
C PRO A 25 2.74 -7.64 4.40
N THR A 26 3.96 -8.14 4.31
CA THR A 26 4.91 -7.72 3.28
C THR A 26 5.56 -8.93 2.62
N CYS A 27 5.52 -8.96 1.29
CA CYS A 27 6.20 -9.95 0.48
C CYS A 27 7.56 -9.39 0.02
N LEU A 28 8.65 -9.94 0.54
CA LEU A 28 10.01 -9.69 0.10
C LEU A 28 10.51 -10.95 -0.62
N SER A 29 10.10 -11.14 -1.87
CA SER A 29 10.46 -12.35 -2.61
C SER A 29 11.84 -12.22 -3.28
N ASP A 30 12.55 -13.33 -3.35
CA ASP A 30 13.80 -13.50 -4.10
C ASP A 30 13.58 -13.66 -5.61
N GLY A 31 12.33 -13.84 -6.05
CA GLY A 31 11.95 -14.06 -7.44
C GLY A 31 12.21 -15.48 -7.93
N ASP A 32 12.58 -16.40 -7.03
CA ASP A 32 12.74 -17.82 -7.36
C ASP A 32 11.42 -18.57 -7.19
N ALA A 33 11.00 -19.27 -8.24
CA ALA A 33 9.76 -20.05 -8.28
C ALA A 33 9.99 -21.54 -7.97
N LEU A 34 11.23 -21.96 -7.69
CA LEU A 34 11.59 -23.36 -7.39
C LEU A 34 11.35 -23.76 -5.93
N GLY A 35 10.78 -22.85 -5.14
CA GLY A 35 10.50 -23.02 -3.72
C GLY A 35 9.32 -23.92 -3.36
N ALA A 36 9.09 -24.11 -2.05
CA ALA A 36 7.91 -24.81 -1.53
C ALA A 36 6.59 -24.01 -1.71
N THR A 37 6.70 -22.72 -2.01
CA THR A 37 5.62 -21.82 -2.42
C THR A 37 6.07 -21.07 -3.66
N ASP A 38 5.13 -20.63 -4.50
CA ASP A 38 5.44 -19.91 -5.75
C ASP A 38 6.26 -18.62 -5.51
N MET A 39 6.10 -18.02 -4.33
CA MET A 39 6.78 -16.78 -3.95
C MET A 39 7.29 -16.85 -2.51
N MET A 40 8.49 -17.43 -2.34
CA MET A 40 9.17 -17.55 -1.04
C MET A 40 9.74 -16.20 -0.57
N LEU A 41 9.87 -16.06 0.75
CA LEU A 41 10.52 -14.92 1.37
C LEU A 41 12.05 -15.02 1.29
N LEU A 42 12.70 -13.90 0.99
CA LEU A 42 14.14 -13.75 1.10
C LEU A 42 14.55 -13.77 2.57
N ARG A 43 15.39 -14.75 2.92
CA ARG A 43 15.92 -14.96 4.27
C ARG A 43 17.43 -14.85 4.27
N ASP A 44 17.97 -14.48 5.43
CA ASP A 44 19.38 -14.58 5.70
C ASP A 44 19.81 -16.05 5.70
N SER A 45 20.92 -16.36 5.02
CA SER A 45 21.42 -17.72 4.85
C SER A 45 21.97 -18.34 6.13
N ILE A 46 22.14 -17.53 7.19
CA ILE A 46 22.77 -17.93 8.45
C ILE A 46 21.77 -17.99 9.61
N SER A 47 20.81 -17.05 9.70
CA SER A 47 20.05 -16.81 10.94
C SER A 47 18.52 -16.98 10.86
N ASP A 48 17.96 -17.50 9.77
CA ASP A 48 16.51 -17.64 9.51
C ASP A 48 15.70 -16.33 9.60
N LYS A 49 16.38 -15.20 9.79
CA LYS A 49 15.80 -13.87 9.83
C LYS A 49 15.46 -13.42 8.41
N ALA A 50 14.44 -12.58 8.27
CA ALA A 50 14.15 -11.96 6.99
C ALA A 50 15.26 -10.96 6.60
N LEU A 51 15.57 -10.94 5.30
CA LEU A 51 16.50 -10.00 4.70
C LEU A 51 15.74 -8.95 3.89
N LEU A 52 15.99 -7.68 4.20
CA LEU A 52 15.56 -6.55 3.41
C LEU A 52 16.79 -5.97 2.71
N THR A 53 16.85 -6.14 1.39
CA THR A 53 18.02 -5.75 0.60
C THR A 53 18.13 -4.24 0.46
N GLY A 54 19.37 -3.75 0.44
CA GLY A 54 19.67 -2.33 0.24
C GLY A 54 19.16 -1.83 -1.11
N SER A 55 19.16 -2.68 -2.14
CA SER A 55 18.60 -2.37 -3.47
C SER A 55 17.08 -2.17 -3.46
N SER A 56 16.35 -2.99 -2.70
CA SER A 56 14.89 -2.85 -2.54
C SER A 56 14.54 -1.54 -1.85
N ILE A 57 15.29 -1.18 -0.81
CA ILE A 57 15.16 0.10 -0.11
C ILE A 57 15.49 1.24 -1.08
N ALA A 58 16.66 1.20 -1.72
CA ALA A 58 17.11 2.22 -2.68
C ALA A 58 16.08 2.48 -3.78
N GLY A 59 15.53 1.43 -4.38
CA GLY A 59 14.51 1.54 -5.42
C GLY A 59 13.21 2.18 -4.93
N ALA A 60 12.75 1.81 -3.73
CA ALA A 60 11.55 2.40 -3.14
C ALA A 60 11.74 3.89 -2.81
N LEU A 61 12.87 4.25 -2.20
CA LEU A 61 13.20 5.63 -1.82
C LEU A 61 13.44 6.52 -3.05
N ARG A 62 14.16 6.01 -4.07
CA ARG A 62 14.39 6.72 -5.34
C ARG A 62 13.07 7.01 -6.04
N ASN A 63 12.19 6.01 -6.16
CA ASN A 63 10.90 6.20 -6.82
C ASN A 63 10.03 7.23 -6.09
N TYR A 64 9.99 7.18 -4.76
CA TYR A 64 9.25 8.16 -3.97
C TYR A 64 9.78 9.58 -4.19
N LEU A 65 11.10 9.78 -4.12
CA LEU A 65 11.71 11.09 -4.32
C LEU A 65 11.46 11.64 -5.73
N HIS A 66 11.59 10.78 -6.75
CA HIS A 66 11.28 11.13 -8.14
C HIS A 66 9.82 11.55 -8.31
N GLU A 67 8.86 10.78 -7.77
CA GLU A 67 7.44 11.12 -7.84
C GLU A 67 7.14 12.42 -7.07
N TYR A 68 7.79 12.65 -5.92
CA TYR A 68 7.65 13.88 -5.14
C TYR A 68 8.10 15.12 -5.95
N GLU A 69 9.22 15.00 -6.67
CA GLU A 69 9.82 16.08 -7.45
C GLU A 69 9.10 16.32 -8.79
N CYS A 70 8.72 15.26 -9.51
CA CYS A 70 8.27 15.32 -10.90
C CYS A 70 6.78 15.00 -11.09
N SER A 71 6.07 14.53 -10.06
CA SER A 71 4.76 13.87 -10.18
C SER A 71 4.84 12.47 -10.80
N TYR A 72 3.70 11.76 -10.78
CA TYR A 72 3.60 10.38 -11.26
C TYR A 72 3.78 10.27 -12.78
N GLU A 73 4.26 9.11 -13.23
CA GLU A 73 4.38 8.72 -14.65
C GLU A 73 5.31 9.63 -15.50
N ARG A 74 6.11 10.49 -14.87
CA ARG A 74 7.13 11.31 -15.54
C ARG A 74 8.45 10.57 -15.69
N ILE A 75 9.21 10.98 -16.71
CA ILE A 75 10.55 10.45 -17.00
C ILE A 75 11.54 11.09 -16.02
N GLU A 76 12.38 10.27 -15.40
CA GLU A 76 13.54 10.71 -14.62
C GLU A 76 14.65 11.17 -15.55
N THR A 77 15.38 12.20 -15.15
CA THR A 77 16.50 12.81 -15.89
C THR A 77 17.69 13.04 -14.95
N ARG A 78 18.88 13.25 -15.51
CA ARG A 78 20.14 13.48 -14.77
C ARG A 78 20.13 14.68 -13.81
N SER A 79 19.27 15.66 -14.04
CA SER A 79 19.16 16.87 -13.21
C SER A 79 18.29 16.67 -11.97
N ASN A 80 17.51 15.58 -11.90
CA ASN A 80 16.61 15.33 -10.79
C ASN A 80 17.35 15.02 -9.48
N MET A 81 16.73 15.38 -8.36
CA MET A 81 17.25 15.11 -7.01
C MET A 81 17.40 13.61 -6.76
N SER A 82 16.49 12.80 -7.30
CA SER A 82 16.57 11.34 -7.24
C SER A 82 17.83 10.80 -7.90
N ALA A 83 18.21 11.33 -9.07
CA ALA A 83 19.46 10.99 -9.72
C ALA A 83 20.67 11.48 -8.91
N LYS A 84 20.62 12.70 -8.36
CA LYS A 84 21.73 13.23 -7.54
C LYS A 84 21.95 12.46 -6.24
N LEU A 85 20.88 11.99 -5.58
CA LEU A 85 20.98 11.30 -4.29
C LEU A 85 21.33 9.80 -4.44
N PHE A 86 20.80 9.13 -5.46
CA PHE A 86 20.95 7.68 -5.64
C PHE A 86 21.91 7.30 -6.79
N GLY A 87 22.54 8.29 -7.43
CA GLY A 87 23.42 8.11 -8.58
C GLY A 87 22.69 8.03 -9.92
N ASP A 88 23.44 8.09 -11.02
CA ASP A 88 22.87 8.07 -12.36
C ASP A 88 22.40 6.68 -12.80
N LEU A 89 21.32 6.64 -13.58
CA LEU A 89 20.92 5.42 -14.29
C LEU A 89 21.84 5.18 -15.47
N PHE A 90 22.07 3.90 -15.79
CA PHE A 90 22.85 3.51 -16.97
C PHE A 90 22.28 4.03 -18.30
N ALA A 91 20.96 4.27 -18.34
CA ALA A 91 20.27 4.86 -19.47
C ALA A 91 18.96 5.52 -19.02
N TYR A 92 18.80 6.81 -19.36
CA TYR A 92 17.55 7.53 -19.20
C TYR A 92 16.67 7.38 -20.45
N LYS A 93 15.34 7.50 -20.30
CA LYS A 93 14.40 7.24 -21.41
C LYS A 93 14.48 8.31 -22.50
N ASP A 94 14.68 9.55 -22.13
CA ASP A 94 14.89 10.71 -23.01
C ASP A 94 16.22 10.65 -23.79
N GLU A 95 17.18 9.87 -23.30
CA GLU A 95 18.50 9.70 -23.94
C GLU A 95 18.56 8.55 -24.94
N ARG A 96 17.54 7.68 -25.01
CA ARG A 96 17.58 6.45 -25.83
C ARG A 96 17.82 6.71 -27.33
N ASN A 97 17.29 7.82 -27.84
CA ASN A 97 17.36 8.20 -29.25
C ASN A 97 18.57 9.07 -29.60
N LEU A 98 19.45 9.37 -28.63
CA LEU A 98 20.68 10.13 -28.90
C LEU A 98 21.70 9.26 -29.66
N SER A 99 22.63 9.92 -30.38
CA SER A 99 23.74 9.22 -31.01
C SER A 99 24.68 8.61 -29.96
N GLU A 100 25.32 7.48 -30.30
CA GLU A 100 26.24 6.79 -29.37
C GLU A 100 27.38 7.69 -28.87
N GLN A 101 27.90 8.57 -29.73
CA GLN A 101 28.91 9.57 -29.34
C GLN A 101 28.42 10.51 -28.23
N ARG A 102 27.14 10.92 -28.27
CA ARG A 102 26.56 11.76 -27.22
C ARG A 102 26.30 10.96 -25.94
N LYS A 103 25.83 9.71 -26.05
CA LYS A 103 25.63 8.82 -24.89
C LYS A 103 26.94 8.56 -24.14
N ILE A 104 28.05 8.35 -24.85
CA ILE A 104 29.36 8.15 -24.24
C ILE A 104 29.77 9.38 -23.45
N LYS A 105 29.66 10.59 -24.02
CA LYS A 105 29.97 11.83 -23.31
C LYS A 105 29.12 12.03 -22.06
N LEU A 106 27.82 11.75 -22.13
CA LEU A 106 26.93 11.83 -20.96
C LEU A 106 27.32 10.81 -19.87
N ARG A 107 27.77 9.62 -20.27
CA ARG A 107 28.22 8.58 -19.32
C ARG A 107 29.57 8.90 -18.67
N GLU A 108 30.42 9.67 -19.33
CA GLU A 108 31.65 10.18 -18.71
C GLU A 108 31.34 11.13 -17.54
N GLU A 109 30.12 11.70 -17.51
CA GLU A 109 29.61 12.56 -16.44
C GLU A 109 28.75 11.80 -15.42
N ASP A 110 28.59 10.47 -15.55
CA ASP A 110 27.79 9.66 -14.62
C ASP A 110 28.32 9.79 -13.19
N THR A 111 27.40 10.06 -12.27
CA THR A 111 27.71 10.19 -10.85
C THR A 111 27.37 8.91 -10.10
N GLN A 112 28.28 8.51 -9.20
CA GLN A 112 28.00 7.44 -8.24
C GLN A 112 27.04 7.93 -7.18
N SER A 113 26.25 7.01 -6.61
CA SER A 113 25.41 7.31 -5.45
C SER A 113 26.25 7.92 -4.31
N PRO A 114 25.92 9.12 -3.81
CA PRO A 114 26.46 9.62 -2.55
C PRO A 114 25.81 8.94 -1.34
N LEU A 115 24.64 8.32 -1.50
CA LEU A 115 23.93 7.61 -0.43
C LEU A 115 24.28 6.12 -0.45
N ILE A 116 24.88 5.65 0.64
CA ILE A 116 25.08 4.22 0.91
C ILE A 116 23.90 3.74 1.73
N ILE A 117 23.31 2.62 1.30
CA ILE A 117 22.17 1.99 1.96
C ILE A 117 22.56 0.59 2.33
N ASN A 118 22.60 0.33 3.64
CA ASN A 118 22.92 -1.00 4.14
C ASN A 118 21.73 -1.93 3.97
N GLU A 119 22.03 -3.20 3.75
CA GLU A 119 21.04 -4.26 3.91
C GLU A 119 20.62 -4.34 5.37
N SER A 120 19.38 -4.75 5.59
CA SER A 120 18.82 -4.88 6.93
C SER A 120 18.31 -6.28 7.16
N ILE A 121 18.75 -6.88 8.27
CA ILE A 121 18.24 -8.17 8.74
C ILE A 121 17.23 -7.88 9.84
N SER A 122 16.09 -8.56 9.79
CA SER A 122 15.04 -8.39 10.80
C SER A 122 15.57 -8.59 12.24
N SER A 123 15.07 -7.78 13.18
CA SER A 123 15.55 -7.78 14.57
C SER A 123 15.35 -9.14 15.26
N LYS A 124 14.30 -9.87 14.87
CA LYS A 124 13.91 -11.19 15.39
C LYS A 124 13.52 -12.08 14.22
N VAL A 125 13.54 -13.40 14.43
CA VAL A 125 12.98 -14.34 13.46
C VAL A 125 11.51 -13.97 13.21
N PRO A 126 11.11 -13.65 11.97
CA PRO A 126 9.78 -13.15 11.68
C PRO A 126 8.74 -14.25 11.80
N ARG A 127 7.50 -13.86 12.12
CA ARG A 127 6.35 -14.72 11.90
C ARG A 127 5.94 -14.61 10.43
N VAL A 128 5.65 -15.76 9.83
CA VAL A 128 5.25 -15.88 8.43
C VAL A 128 3.74 -16.12 8.35
N GLU A 129 3.09 -15.47 7.37
CA GLU A 129 1.73 -15.70 6.94
C GLU A 129 1.74 -16.29 5.52
N LEU A 130 0.94 -17.34 5.27
CA LEU A 130 0.71 -17.87 3.93
C LEU A 130 -0.63 -17.37 3.39
N ARG A 131 -0.67 -16.93 2.14
CA ARG A 131 -1.89 -16.45 1.48
C ARG A 131 -1.99 -16.86 0.02
N ASP A 132 -3.17 -17.37 -0.33
CA ASP A 132 -3.49 -17.73 -1.70
C ASP A 132 -3.96 -16.51 -2.50
N GLY A 133 -3.55 -16.44 -3.76
CA GLY A 133 -4.05 -15.54 -4.77
C GLY A 133 -4.76 -16.32 -5.88
N VAL A 134 -5.86 -15.77 -6.39
CA VAL A 134 -6.60 -16.34 -7.53
C VAL A 134 -6.97 -15.26 -8.53
N LYS A 135 -6.96 -15.58 -9.82
CA LYS A 135 -7.57 -14.75 -10.87
C LYS A 135 -9.01 -15.21 -11.10
N ILE A 136 -9.96 -14.28 -11.10
CA ILE A 136 -11.39 -14.57 -11.26
C ILE A 136 -11.84 -14.14 -12.66
N ASP A 137 -12.61 -14.99 -13.33
CA ASP A 137 -13.26 -14.67 -14.59
C ASP A 137 -14.47 -13.73 -14.34
N GLY A 138 -14.52 -12.60 -15.04
CA GLY A 138 -15.56 -11.60 -14.84
C GLY A 138 -16.95 -11.98 -15.35
N LYS A 139 -17.07 -12.97 -16.25
CA LYS A 139 -18.35 -13.45 -16.77
C LYS A 139 -18.93 -14.55 -15.87
N THR A 140 -18.10 -15.50 -15.45
CA THR A 140 -18.56 -16.68 -14.68
C THR A 140 -18.45 -16.49 -13.17
N GLY A 141 -17.59 -15.57 -12.70
CA GLY A 141 -17.29 -15.40 -11.28
C GLY A 141 -16.50 -16.56 -10.68
N THR A 142 -15.89 -17.42 -11.51
CA THR A 142 -15.09 -18.58 -11.08
C THR A 142 -13.60 -18.27 -11.18
N ALA A 143 -12.78 -18.97 -10.39
CA ALA A 143 -11.34 -18.91 -10.55
C ALA A 143 -10.94 -19.46 -11.93
N LEU A 144 -10.04 -18.76 -12.62
CA LEU A 144 -9.47 -19.23 -13.88
C LEU A 144 -8.55 -20.43 -13.60
N ASP A 145 -8.61 -21.43 -14.47
CA ASP A 145 -7.79 -22.63 -14.35
C ASP A 145 -6.29 -22.25 -14.32
N LYS A 146 -5.52 -22.94 -13.47
CA LYS A 146 -4.07 -22.72 -13.25
C LYS A 146 -3.64 -21.30 -12.82
N ASN A 147 -4.57 -20.44 -12.42
CA ASN A 147 -4.27 -19.07 -11.96
C ASN A 147 -4.37 -18.93 -10.43
N LYS A 148 -4.15 -20.03 -9.69
CA LYS A 148 -3.95 -20.02 -8.25
C LYS A 148 -2.45 -19.98 -7.97
N TYR A 149 -2.02 -19.11 -7.06
CA TYR A 149 -0.64 -19.03 -6.59
C TYR A 149 -0.60 -18.72 -5.10
N ASP A 150 0.44 -19.13 -4.41
CA ASP A 150 0.56 -18.95 -2.96
C ASP A 150 1.73 -18.01 -2.60
N LEU A 151 1.48 -17.11 -1.64
CA LEU A 151 2.38 -16.04 -1.21
C LEU A 151 2.86 -16.30 0.22
N GLU A 152 4.17 -16.26 0.42
CA GLU A 152 4.77 -16.16 1.74
C GLU A 152 4.96 -14.68 2.14
N LEU A 153 4.44 -14.29 3.31
CA LEU A 153 4.40 -12.91 3.77
C LEU A 153 5.00 -12.77 5.16
N LEU A 154 5.78 -11.71 5.36
CA LEU A 154 6.18 -11.26 6.69
C LEU A 154 4.97 -10.65 7.39
N SER A 155 4.71 -11.09 8.61
CA SER A 155 3.64 -10.54 9.44
C SER A 155 3.89 -9.07 9.81
N ALA A 156 2.81 -8.32 10.04
CA ALA A 156 2.91 -6.96 10.57
C ALA A 156 3.57 -6.96 11.97
N GLY A 157 4.35 -5.91 12.24
CA GLY A 157 5.17 -5.76 13.44
C GLY A 157 6.60 -6.28 13.28
N THR A 158 6.97 -6.86 12.14
CA THR A 158 8.38 -7.19 11.85
C THR A 158 9.21 -5.91 11.75
N GLN A 159 10.38 -5.90 12.38
CA GLN A 159 11.23 -4.71 12.52
C GLN A 159 12.58 -4.88 11.83
N PHE A 160 12.99 -3.88 11.07
CA PHE A 160 14.25 -3.82 10.33
C PHE A 160 15.06 -2.59 10.75
N PRO A 161 16.22 -2.75 11.41
CA PRO A 161 17.12 -1.64 11.68
C PRO A 161 17.74 -1.16 10.36
N LEU A 162 17.40 0.06 9.96
CA LEU A 162 17.91 0.70 8.76
C LEU A 162 19.11 1.57 9.10
N ARG A 163 20.09 1.58 8.18
CA ARG A 163 21.23 2.49 8.23
C ARG A 163 21.51 3.07 6.85
N PHE A 164 21.65 4.39 6.82
CA PHE A 164 22.08 5.14 5.66
C PHE A 164 23.34 5.92 5.98
N GLU A 165 24.24 6.03 5.00
CA GLU A 165 25.43 6.88 5.08
C GLU A 165 25.49 7.77 3.84
N LEU A 166 25.26 9.08 4.03
CA LEU A 166 25.36 10.08 2.97
C LEU A 166 26.76 10.69 2.95
N LEU A 167 27.41 10.61 1.80
CA LEU A 167 28.71 11.18 1.51
C LEU A 167 28.53 12.53 0.83
N ILE A 168 29.10 13.60 1.40
CA ILE A 168 29.09 14.93 0.79
C ILE A 168 30.49 15.25 0.28
N GLU A 169 30.60 15.45 -1.02
CA GLU A 169 31.83 15.85 -1.70
C GLU A 169 31.91 17.38 -1.81
N SER A 170 33.13 17.93 -1.85
CA SER A 170 33.37 19.38 -1.83
C SER A 170 32.73 20.15 -3.01
N ASP A 171 32.52 19.48 -4.14
CA ASP A 171 31.99 20.03 -5.39
C ASP A 171 30.48 19.80 -5.56
N LYS A 172 29.82 19.14 -4.60
CA LYS A 172 28.39 18.81 -4.67
C LYS A 172 27.57 19.73 -3.79
N ASP A 173 26.32 19.92 -4.19
CA ASP A 173 25.36 20.73 -3.45
C ASP A 173 24.89 19.99 -2.18
N GLU A 174 25.53 20.34 -1.05
CA GLU A 174 25.18 19.83 0.28
C GLU A 174 23.72 20.08 0.65
N VAL A 175 23.17 21.25 0.30
CA VAL A 175 21.81 21.65 0.69
C VAL A 175 20.80 20.76 -0.04
N LEU A 176 20.99 20.59 -1.35
CA LEU A 176 20.14 19.73 -2.18
C LEU A 176 20.16 18.27 -1.69
N LEU A 177 21.34 17.72 -1.39
CA LEU A 177 21.46 16.33 -0.91
C LEU A 177 20.82 16.12 0.46
N LYS A 178 21.02 17.06 1.41
CA LYS A 178 20.37 17.03 2.73
C LYS A 178 18.85 17.15 2.60
N GLN A 179 18.36 18.01 1.71
CA GLN A 179 16.94 18.16 1.44
C GLN A 179 16.33 16.89 0.82
N ALA A 180 17.00 16.30 -0.17
CA ALA A 180 16.59 15.06 -0.81
C ALA A 180 16.48 13.92 0.22
N LEU A 181 17.49 13.77 1.08
CA LEU A 181 17.47 12.79 2.16
C LEU A 181 16.33 13.06 3.15
N SER A 182 16.13 14.31 3.56
CA SER A 182 15.04 14.70 4.48
C SER A 182 13.65 14.33 3.94
N ILE A 183 13.37 14.60 2.66
CA ILE A 183 12.09 14.24 2.00
C ILE A 183 11.82 12.74 2.10
N VAL A 184 12.84 11.92 1.83
CA VAL A 184 12.73 10.47 1.85
C VAL A 184 12.54 9.92 3.26
N LEU A 185 13.30 10.42 4.25
CA LEU A 185 13.17 10.02 5.65
C LEU A 185 11.81 10.38 6.22
N GLU A 186 11.29 11.56 5.87
CA GLU A 186 9.94 12.00 6.27
C GLU A 186 8.85 11.17 5.56
N GLY A 187 9.07 10.77 4.30
CA GLY A 187 8.18 9.86 3.57
C GLY A 187 8.04 8.50 4.24
N LEU A 188 9.15 7.92 4.73
CA LEU A 188 9.12 6.71 5.56
C LEU A 188 8.42 6.98 6.90
N LYS A 189 8.69 8.10 7.56
CA LYS A 189 8.06 8.44 8.85
C LYS A 189 6.53 8.58 8.75
N LYS A 190 6.04 9.18 7.68
CA LYS A 190 4.60 9.32 7.38
C LYS A 190 3.94 8.05 6.88
N GLY A 191 4.71 6.98 6.61
CA GLY A 191 4.22 5.74 6.02
C GLY A 191 3.78 5.87 4.56
N GLU A 192 4.28 6.86 3.83
CA GLU A 192 3.97 7.07 2.41
C GLU A 192 4.77 6.14 1.48
N ILE A 193 5.86 5.56 1.99
CA ILE A 193 6.73 4.66 1.21
C ILE A 193 6.44 3.22 1.61
N GLY A 194 5.88 2.46 0.67
CA GLY A 194 5.72 1.02 0.82
C GLY A 194 6.89 0.22 0.26
N ILE A 195 7.15 -0.96 0.85
CA ILE A 195 8.23 -1.87 0.47
C ILE A 195 7.67 -3.23 0.01
N GLY A 196 8.36 -3.90 -0.91
CA GLY A 196 7.99 -5.23 -1.38
C GLY A 196 6.90 -5.24 -2.45
N MET A 197 6.25 -6.39 -2.62
CA MET A 197 5.28 -6.61 -3.69
C MET A 197 3.85 -6.23 -3.31
N LYS A 198 3.01 -6.02 -4.34
CA LYS A 198 1.56 -5.72 -4.19
C LYS A 198 1.24 -4.52 -3.28
N LYS A 199 2.12 -3.50 -3.25
CA LYS A 199 1.95 -2.24 -2.51
C LYS A 199 0.60 -1.54 -2.75
N ARG A 200 0.09 -1.64 -3.98
CA ARG A 200 -1.20 -1.09 -4.43
C ARG A 200 -2.44 -1.88 -3.96
N ARG A 201 -2.24 -2.99 -3.22
CA ARG A 201 -3.30 -3.90 -2.75
C ARG A 201 -3.23 -4.13 -1.23
N GLY A 202 -2.62 -3.20 -0.50
CA GLY A 202 -2.62 -3.16 0.96
C GLY A 202 -1.43 -3.84 1.64
N PHE A 203 -0.47 -4.36 0.87
CA PHE A 203 0.77 -4.95 1.40
C PHE A 203 1.89 -3.92 1.49
N GLY A 204 2.90 -4.23 2.29
CA GLY A 204 4.15 -3.46 2.27
C GLY A 204 4.09 -2.09 2.94
N LYS A 205 3.02 -1.76 3.67
CA LYS A 205 2.99 -0.52 4.44
C LYS A 205 3.96 -0.63 5.60
N CYS A 206 4.72 0.43 5.81
CA CYS A 206 5.71 0.49 6.86
C CYS A 206 5.98 1.93 7.23
N HIS A 207 6.48 2.13 8.44
CA HIS A 207 6.94 3.43 8.90
C HIS A 207 8.22 3.31 9.73
N VAL A 208 8.87 4.44 9.94
CA VAL A 208 9.96 4.61 10.91
C VAL A 208 9.50 5.63 11.93
N GLU A 209 9.45 5.28 13.21
CA GLU A 209 8.97 6.18 14.26
C GLU A 209 9.90 7.39 14.42
N GLU A 210 11.20 7.13 14.57
CA GLU A 210 12.22 8.14 14.81
C GLU A 210 13.53 7.83 14.08
N TRP A 211 14.26 8.90 13.75
CA TRP A 211 15.56 8.85 13.11
C TRP A 211 16.64 9.42 14.02
N GLN A 212 17.77 8.72 14.08
CA GLN A 212 18.97 9.15 14.77
C GLN A 212 20.03 9.55 13.74
N ILE A 213 20.67 10.70 13.96
CA ILE A 213 21.51 11.31 12.93
C ILE A 213 22.79 11.83 13.53
N TRP A 214 23.89 11.54 12.84
CA TRP A 214 25.23 11.99 13.17
C TRP A 214 25.87 12.62 11.95
N GLU A 215 26.38 13.85 12.09
CA GLU A 215 27.11 14.56 11.05
C GLU A 215 28.56 14.70 11.47
N PHE A 216 29.47 14.25 10.60
CA PHE A 216 30.91 14.30 10.79
C PHE A 216 31.53 15.17 9.70
N ASP A 217 32.21 16.24 10.12
CA ASP A 217 32.96 17.11 9.23
C ASP A 217 34.40 16.59 9.09
N LEU A 218 34.68 15.88 8.00
CA LEU A 218 35.98 15.22 7.79
C LEU A 218 37.13 16.20 7.55
N THR A 219 36.84 17.50 7.36
CA THR A 219 37.88 18.54 7.37
C THR A 219 38.46 18.76 8.76
N LYS A 220 37.74 18.34 9.81
CA LYS A 220 38.17 18.44 11.22
C LYS A 220 38.71 17.10 11.70
N LYS A 221 39.92 17.14 12.26
CA LYS A 221 40.59 15.94 12.80
C LYS A 221 39.78 15.25 13.91
N SER A 222 39.10 16.02 14.76
CA SER A 222 38.24 15.49 15.84
C SER A 222 37.12 14.61 15.29
N ASP A 223 36.41 15.10 14.29
CA ASP A 223 35.22 14.47 13.71
C ASP A 223 35.62 13.26 12.85
N CYS A 224 36.78 13.34 12.19
CA CYS A 224 37.37 12.20 11.48
C CYS A 224 37.69 11.04 12.44
N ILE A 225 38.28 11.32 13.61
CA ILE A 225 38.53 10.30 14.64
C ILE A 225 37.21 9.77 15.20
N ALA A 226 36.24 10.65 15.45
CA ALA A 226 34.91 10.26 15.92
C ALA A 226 34.19 9.33 14.94
N TRP A 227 34.28 9.59 13.63
CA TRP A 227 33.72 8.71 12.59
C TRP A 227 34.46 7.37 12.51
N LEU A 228 35.80 7.36 12.58
CA LEU A 228 36.60 6.13 12.54
C LEU A 228 36.31 5.21 13.73
N THR A 229 36.06 5.80 14.90
CA THR A 229 35.75 5.09 16.16
C THR A 229 34.25 4.91 16.37
N PHE A 230 33.41 5.36 15.44
CA PHE A 230 31.96 5.26 15.53
C PHE A 230 31.54 3.79 15.56
N GLU A 231 30.75 3.43 16.56
CA GLU A 231 30.30 2.05 16.75
C GLU A 231 29.32 1.68 15.64
N ARG A 232 29.79 0.82 14.73
CA ARG A 232 28.98 0.37 13.59
C ARG A 232 28.03 -0.75 13.98
N TRP A 233 28.21 -1.36 15.14
CA TRP A 233 27.43 -2.52 15.61
C TRP A 233 27.10 -2.35 17.09
N GLY A 234 26.07 -1.55 17.39
CA GLY A 234 25.63 -1.31 18.76
C GLY A 234 24.12 -1.09 18.81
N THR A 235 23.46 -1.68 19.81
CA THR A 235 22.01 -1.61 20.07
C THR A 235 21.59 -0.37 20.87
N GLN A 236 22.52 0.54 21.20
CA GLN A 236 22.22 1.68 22.05
C GLN A 236 22.17 3.00 21.27
N PRO A 237 21.13 3.81 21.50
CA PRO A 237 21.01 5.12 20.89
C PRO A 237 22.09 6.04 21.47
N HIS A 238 23.13 6.35 20.70
CA HIS A 238 24.00 7.48 21.02
C HIS A 238 23.13 8.75 21.00
N SER A 239 23.26 9.59 22.03
CA SER A 239 22.58 10.89 22.18
C SER A 239 22.47 11.61 20.84
N SER A 240 21.26 11.65 20.30
CA SER A 240 20.91 12.13 18.96
C SER A 240 21.08 13.65 18.85
N LYS A 241 21.72 14.12 17.77
CA LYS A 241 21.28 15.37 17.15
C LYS A 241 20.11 14.98 16.26
N GLN A 242 18.88 15.32 16.67
CA GLN A 242 17.72 15.30 15.78
C GLN A 242 18.07 16.08 14.51
N LEU A 243 17.65 15.63 13.33
CA LEU A 243 17.70 16.51 12.15
C LEU A 243 17.01 17.81 12.60
N GLN A 244 17.73 18.93 12.62
CA GLN A 244 17.04 20.21 12.67
C GLN A 244 16.09 20.16 11.48
N ASN A 245 14.78 20.33 11.72
CA ASN A 245 13.76 20.32 10.69
C ASN A 245 14.23 21.20 9.53
N VAL A 246 14.86 20.61 8.52
CA VAL A 246 15.20 21.30 7.30
C VAL A 246 13.83 21.63 6.74
N LYS A 247 13.52 22.92 6.66
CA LYS A 247 12.27 23.35 6.04
C LYS A 247 12.25 22.71 4.66
N ILE A 248 11.29 21.81 4.45
CA ILE A 248 11.08 21.21 3.15
C ILE A 248 10.49 22.34 2.29
N GLU A 249 11.36 23.10 1.64
CA GLU A 249 10.97 24.25 0.82
C GLU A 249 10.32 23.82 -0.49
N GLN A 250 10.46 22.55 -0.86
CA GLN A 250 9.96 22.01 -2.11
C GLN A 250 8.55 21.46 -2.00
N ILE A 251 7.73 21.96 -2.93
CA ILE A 251 6.32 21.61 -3.07
C ILE A 251 6.21 20.19 -3.60
N ASP A 252 5.46 19.34 -2.89
CA ASP A 252 5.06 18.01 -3.37
C ASP A 252 4.24 18.16 -4.66
N ARG A 253 4.75 17.67 -5.78
CA ARG A 253 4.09 17.77 -7.09
C ARG A 253 3.12 16.63 -7.38
N ARG A 254 2.90 15.72 -6.43
CA ARG A 254 2.03 14.55 -6.61
C ARG A 254 0.56 14.93 -6.47
N ASN A 255 -0.20 14.69 -7.53
CA ASN A 255 -1.65 14.76 -7.49
C ASN A 255 -2.22 13.47 -6.91
N ARG A 256 -3.05 13.55 -5.87
CA ARG A 256 -3.60 12.38 -5.17
C ARG A 256 -5.05 12.62 -4.78
N LEU A 257 -5.88 11.61 -4.96
CA LEU A 257 -7.23 11.57 -4.39
C LEU A 257 -7.26 10.52 -3.29
N PHE A 258 -7.69 10.90 -2.10
CA PHE A 258 -7.93 9.98 -0.99
C PHE A 258 -9.43 9.86 -0.73
N ILE A 259 -9.92 8.62 -0.64
CA ILE A 259 -11.29 8.30 -0.22
C ILE A 259 -11.17 7.43 1.03
N THR A 260 -11.67 7.94 2.15
CA THR A 260 -11.84 7.17 3.39
C THR A 260 -13.32 6.96 3.61
N ALA A 261 -13.80 5.72 3.58
CA ALA A 261 -15.22 5.40 3.70
C ALA A 261 -15.46 4.34 4.79
N ASN A 262 -16.35 4.66 5.72
CA ASN A 262 -16.69 3.80 6.85
C ASN A 262 -18.01 3.08 6.58
N PHE A 263 -18.00 1.77 6.78
CA PHE A 263 -19.11 0.88 6.48
C PHE A 263 -19.52 0.04 7.68
N LYS A 264 -20.82 -0.22 7.73
CA LYS A 264 -21.46 -1.25 8.54
C LYS A 264 -21.58 -2.54 7.72
N LEU A 265 -21.28 -3.67 8.34
CA LEU A 265 -21.48 -4.98 7.75
C LEU A 265 -22.95 -5.41 7.94
N VAL A 266 -23.70 -5.57 6.86
CA VAL A 266 -25.14 -5.91 6.91
C VAL A 266 -25.36 -7.41 6.89
N THR A 267 -24.58 -8.13 6.08
CA THR A 267 -24.65 -9.59 5.97
C THR A 267 -23.29 -10.22 6.28
N PRO A 268 -23.22 -11.52 6.61
CA PRO A 268 -21.96 -12.15 6.98
C PRO A 268 -20.94 -12.04 5.84
N LEU A 269 -19.66 -11.91 6.17
CA LEU A 269 -18.56 -11.78 5.20
C LEU A 269 -17.62 -12.97 5.26
N LEU A 270 -17.30 -13.53 4.09
CA LEU A 270 -16.29 -14.58 3.95
C LEU A 270 -15.31 -14.22 2.85
N ILE A 271 -14.06 -13.93 3.20
CA ILE A 271 -12.94 -13.97 2.28
C ILE A 271 -12.18 -15.24 2.61
N ARG A 272 -12.18 -16.20 1.69
CA ARG A 272 -11.65 -17.53 1.97
C ARG A 272 -10.16 -17.46 2.26
N SER A 273 -9.74 -18.21 3.27
CA SER A 273 -8.33 -18.44 3.58
C SER A 273 -8.13 -19.90 3.94
N ASN A 274 -7.03 -20.47 3.45
CA ASN A 274 -6.61 -21.84 3.77
C ASN A 274 -5.70 -21.89 5.02
N GLN A 275 -5.65 -20.81 5.80
CA GLN A 275 -4.86 -20.77 7.02
C GLN A 275 -5.49 -21.67 8.09
N ASN A 276 -4.75 -22.72 8.48
CA ASN A 276 -5.04 -23.49 9.68
C ASN A 276 -4.75 -22.61 10.91
N LEU A 277 -5.72 -21.80 11.31
CA LEU A 277 -5.58 -20.85 12.42
C LEU A 277 -5.48 -21.55 13.79
N ILE A 278 -5.77 -22.85 13.88
CA ILE A 278 -5.78 -23.62 15.13
C ILE A 278 -5.04 -24.94 14.95
N PRO A 279 -3.80 -25.07 15.45
CA PRO A 279 -3.18 -26.37 15.64
C PRO A 279 -4.02 -27.17 16.66
N ASN A 280 -4.37 -28.42 16.33
CA ASN A 280 -5.02 -29.39 17.23
C ASN A 280 -6.52 -29.21 17.57
N LYS A 281 -7.35 -28.62 16.69
CA LYS A 281 -8.82 -28.75 16.74
C LYS A 281 -9.40 -29.13 15.36
N CYS A 282 -10.60 -29.71 15.33
CA CYS A 282 -11.41 -29.79 14.10
C CYS A 282 -11.63 -28.36 13.57
N SER A 283 -10.82 -27.97 12.60
CA SER A 283 -10.97 -26.70 11.88
C SER A 283 -12.07 -26.84 10.83
N PRO A 284 -12.93 -25.83 10.65
CA PRO A 284 -13.86 -25.78 9.53
C PRO A 284 -13.12 -25.84 8.19
N ASP A 285 -13.79 -26.33 7.14
CA ASP A 285 -13.20 -26.45 5.79
C ASP A 285 -12.80 -25.09 5.20
N THR A 286 -13.48 -24.01 5.58
CA THR A 286 -13.16 -22.67 5.09
C THR A 286 -13.35 -21.64 6.19
N VAL A 287 -12.29 -20.85 6.43
CA VAL A 287 -12.31 -19.76 7.40
C VAL A 287 -12.19 -18.41 6.71
N HIS A 288 -12.62 -17.35 7.39
CA HIS A 288 -12.36 -15.99 6.94
C HIS A 288 -10.87 -15.64 7.06
N LEU A 289 -10.39 -14.79 6.15
CA LEU A 289 -9.01 -14.32 6.11
C LEU A 289 -8.61 -13.55 7.36
N HIS A 290 -7.58 -14.03 8.04
CA HIS A 290 -6.97 -13.37 9.18
C HIS A 290 -5.56 -12.88 8.84
N SER A 291 -5.14 -11.83 9.53
CA SER A 291 -3.78 -11.31 9.49
C SER A 291 -3.31 -11.03 10.91
N TYR A 292 -2.03 -11.23 11.17
CA TYR A 292 -1.44 -10.88 12.44
C TYR A 292 -1.32 -9.36 12.55
N ARG A 293 -2.02 -8.77 13.52
CA ARG A 293 -2.06 -7.32 13.78
C ARG A 293 -2.00 -7.08 15.28
N LYS A 294 -1.12 -6.16 15.72
CA LYS A 294 -1.04 -5.69 17.12
C LYS A 294 -1.03 -6.84 18.16
N GLY A 295 -0.27 -7.90 17.90
CA GLY A 295 -0.10 -9.00 18.86
C GLY A 295 -1.08 -10.18 18.71
N GLY A 296 -1.97 -10.19 17.72
CA GLY A 296 -2.90 -11.31 17.50
C GLY A 296 -3.45 -11.41 16.09
N ASN A 297 -4.04 -12.56 15.75
CA ASN A 297 -4.73 -12.72 14.48
C ASN A 297 -6.06 -11.96 14.52
N LYS A 298 -6.26 -11.06 13.56
CA LYS A 298 -7.47 -10.26 13.40
C LYS A 298 -8.07 -10.50 12.02
N PRO A 299 -9.40 -10.49 11.90
CA PRO A 299 -10.05 -10.63 10.61
C PRO A 299 -9.82 -9.38 9.75
N VAL A 300 -9.57 -9.57 8.46
CA VAL A 300 -9.23 -8.48 7.54
C VAL A 300 -9.95 -8.56 6.21
N VAL A 301 -10.29 -7.40 5.65
CA VAL A 301 -10.67 -7.28 4.24
C VAL A 301 -9.42 -6.96 3.43
N SER A 302 -8.97 -7.90 2.60
CA SER A 302 -7.78 -7.68 1.77
C SER A 302 -8.02 -6.62 0.70
N GLY A 303 -7.01 -5.77 0.46
CA GLY A 303 -7.07 -4.76 -0.60
C GLY A 303 -7.20 -5.39 -1.99
N ALA A 304 -6.67 -6.61 -2.18
CA ALA A 304 -6.83 -7.39 -3.41
C ALA A 304 -8.28 -7.79 -3.66
N SER A 305 -9.01 -8.26 -2.63
CA SER A 305 -10.42 -8.63 -2.75
C SER A 305 -11.29 -7.43 -3.10
N ILE A 306 -11.08 -6.29 -2.44
CA ILE A 306 -11.83 -5.07 -2.73
C ILE A 306 -11.51 -4.57 -4.14
N ALA A 307 -10.23 -4.48 -4.51
CA ALA A 307 -9.83 -4.03 -5.83
C ALA A 307 -10.40 -4.92 -6.95
N GLY A 308 -10.45 -6.24 -6.76
CA GLY A 308 -11.06 -7.16 -7.73
C GLY A 308 -12.56 -6.93 -7.89
N VAL A 309 -13.29 -6.75 -6.79
CA VAL A 309 -14.73 -6.46 -6.81
C VAL A 309 -15.01 -5.11 -7.49
N LEU A 310 -14.21 -4.09 -7.17
CA LEU A 310 -14.28 -2.77 -7.79
C LEU A 310 -13.97 -2.83 -9.30
N TRP A 311 -12.96 -3.61 -9.70
CA TRP A 311 -12.58 -3.79 -11.10
C TRP A 311 -13.72 -4.39 -11.92
N HIS A 312 -14.33 -5.50 -11.46
CA HIS A 312 -15.44 -6.13 -12.16
C HIS A 312 -16.67 -5.22 -12.25
N ARG A 313 -16.95 -4.43 -11.21
CA ARG A 313 -18.05 -3.46 -11.27
C ARG A 313 -17.73 -2.33 -12.24
N ALA A 314 -16.50 -1.82 -12.24
CA ALA A 314 -16.05 -0.79 -13.17
C ALA A 314 -16.14 -1.27 -14.63
N GLU A 315 -15.67 -2.49 -14.90
CA GLU A 315 -15.76 -3.14 -16.21
C GLU A 315 -17.23 -3.18 -16.70
N ARG A 316 -18.16 -3.57 -15.82
CA ARG A 316 -19.60 -3.60 -16.16
C ARG A 316 -20.14 -2.21 -16.48
N ILE A 317 -19.84 -1.19 -15.66
CA ILE A 317 -20.30 0.19 -15.88
C ILE A 317 -19.81 0.69 -17.24
N ILE A 318 -18.52 0.54 -17.53
CA ILE A 318 -17.92 1.05 -18.77
C ILE A 318 -18.46 0.30 -20.00
N LYS A 319 -18.66 -1.02 -19.92
CA LYS A 319 -19.33 -1.79 -20.99
C LYS A 319 -20.78 -1.37 -21.21
N THR A 320 -21.52 -1.05 -20.14
CA THR A 320 -22.91 -0.57 -20.27
C THR A 320 -22.98 0.80 -20.93
N LEU A 321 -21.96 1.64 -20.78
CA LEU A 321 -21.85 2.91 -21.49
C LEU A 321 -21.35 2.74 -22.95
N ASP A 322 -21.08 1.51 -23.39
CA ASP A 322 -20.53 1.15 -24.71
C ASP A 322 -19.16 1.75 -25.03
N LYS A 323 -18.27 1.82 -24.03
CA LYS A 323 -16.98 2.53 -24.16
C LYS A 323 -15.75 1.63 -23.95
N ASP A 324 -14.58 2.17 -24.27
CA ASP A 324 -13.29 1.45 -24.24
C ASP A 324 -12.84 1.12 -22.80
N LEU A 325 -12.50 -0.15 -22.57
CA LEU A 325 -11.99 -0.66 -21.29
C LEU A 325 -10.61 -0.12 -20.91
N LYS A 326 -9.90 0.59 -21.80
CA LYS A 326 -8.63 1.26 -21.49
C LYS A 326 -8.68 2.08 -20.21
N ILE A 327 -9.80 2.74 -19.91
CA ILE A 327 -9.95 3.53 -18.67
C ILE A 327 -9.80 2.66 -17.43
N VAL A 328 -10.44 1.49 -17.41
CA VAL A 328 -10.37 0.53 -16.29
C VAL A 328 -8.96 -0.05 -16.20
N ASN A 329 -8.34 -0.38 -17.34
CA ASN A 329 -6.98 -0.92 -17.40
C ASN A 329 -5.93 0.09 -16.94
N GLU A 330 -6.08 1.37 -17.27
CA GLU A 330 -5.19 2.44 -16.77
C GLU A 330 -5.33 2.65 -15.25
N LEU A 331 -6.55 2.55 -14.72
CA LEU A 331 -6.84 2.75 -13.30
C LEU A 331 -6.36 1.58 -12.42
N PHE A 332 -6.72 0.36 -12.82
CA PHE A 332 -6.46 -0.86 -12.05
C PHE A 332 -5.18 -1.59 -12.46
N GLY A 333 -4.52 -1.14 -13.53
CA GLY A 333 -3.35 -1.79 -14.09
C GLY A 333 -3.71 -3.02 -14.93
N PHE A 334 -2.78 -3.44 -15.78
CA PHE A 334 -2.91 -4.62 -16.61
C PHE A 334 -1.56 -5.29 -16.84
N VAL A 335 -1.60 -6.56 -17.18
CA VAL A 335 -0.48 -7.34 -17.67
C VAL A 335 -0.97 -8.00 -18.95
N ASP A 336 -0.31 -7.69 -20.06
CA ASP A 336 -0.56 -8.31 -21.35
C ASP A 336 0.57 -9.31 -21.61
N GLU A 337 0.19 -10.59 -21.64
CA GLU A 337 1.13 -11.69 -21.82
C GLU A 337 1.62 -11.80 -23.28
N GLU A 338 0.85 -11.31 -24.26
CA GLU A 338 1.20 -11.37 -25.67
C GLU A 338 2.22 -10.30 -26.04
N THR A 339 1.95 -9.05 -25.64
CA THR A 339 2.84 -7.91 -25.89
C THR A 339 3.97 -7.80 -24.87
N LYS A 340 3.89 -8.55 -23.75
CA LYS A 340 4.76 -8.44 -22.57
C LYS A 340 4.76 -7.04 -21.95
N GLU A 341 3.74 -6.23 -22.25
CA GLU A 341 3.54 -4.94 -21.64
C GLU A 341 2.80 -5.09 -20.31
N ALA A 342 3.28 -4.38 -19.29
CA ALA A 342 2.63 -4.34 -17.99
C ALA A 342 2.58 -2.91 -17.47
N LYS A 343 1.41 -2.53 -16.94
CA LYS A 343 1.21 -1.24 -16.28
C LYS A 343 0.66 -1.47 -14.88
N ALA A 344 1.31 -0.87 -13.89
CA ALA A 344 0.86 -0.97 -12.51
C ALA A 344 -0.40 -0.12 -12.25
N SER A 345 -1.24 -0.56 -11.30
CA SER A 345 -2.51 0.10 -10.90
C SER A 345 -2.36 1.46 -10.24
N ARG A 346 -2.91 2.54 -10.77
CA ARG A 346 -2.84 3.86 -10.10
C ARG A 346 -3.75 3.95 -8.86
N LEU A 347 -4.70 3.01 -8.74
CA LEU A 347 -5.57 2.83 -7.58
C LEU A 347 -4.90 1.94 -6.51
N LEU A 348 -4.65 2.53 -5.35
CA LEU A 348 -4.20 1.84 -4.15
C LEU A 348 -5.43 1.57 -3.26
N VAL A 349 -5.53 0.34 -2.77
CA VAL A 349 -6.58 -0.06 -1.82
C VAL A 349 -5.94 -0.73 -0.63
N ASP A 350 -6.22 -0.20 0.55
CA ASP A 350 -5.61 -0.69 1.78
C ASP A 350 -6.28 -1.95 2.31
N GLU A 351 -5.50 -2.77 2.99
CA GLU A 351 -6.03 -3.87 3.80
C GLU A 351 -6.51 -3.32 5.14
N THR A 352 -7.72 -3.71 5.54
CA THR A 352 -8.43 -3.10 6.66
C THR A 352 -8.86 -4.17 7.64
N ILE A 353 -8.74 -3.88 8.94
CA ILE A 353 -9.20 -4.76 10.02
C ILE A 353 -10.72 -4.63 10.12
N ILE A 354 -11.39 -5.76 10.32
CA ILE A 354 -12.82 -5.78 10.59
C ILE A 354 -13.03 -5.74 12.10
N GLU A 355 -13.69 -4.68 12.57
CA GLU A 355 -13.98 -4.45 13.99
C GLU A 355 -15.42 -4.87 14.34
N ASN A 356 -15.68 -5.11 15.63
CA ASN A 356 -17.02 -5.38 16.18
C ASN A 356 -17.72 -6.56 15.50
N THR A 357 -17.06 -7.72 15.44
CA THR A 357 -17.58 -8.92 14.80
C THR A 357 -17.58 -10.14 15.70
N SER A 358 -18.34 -11.15 15.27
CA SER A 358 -18.38 -12.48 15.88
C SER A 358 -18.21 -13.54 14.80
N GLU A 359 -17.62 -14.67 15.18
CA GLU A 359 -17.39 -15.80 14.28
C GLU A 359 -18.31 -16.94 14.67
N LEU A 360 -18.96 -17.54 13.69
CA LEU A 360 -19.84 -18.69 13.88
C LEU A 360 -19.52 -19.73 12.83
N VAL A 361 -19.28 -20.96 13.26
CA VAL A 361 -19.14 -22.10 12.36
C VAL A 361 -20.52 -22.51 11.87
N GLN A 362 -20.71 -22.46 10.56
CA GLN A 362 -21.94 -22.85 9.89
C GLN A 362 -21.68 -24.11 9.06
N SER A 363 -22.40 -25.20 9.37
CA SER A 363 -22.42 -26.40 8.53
C SER A 363 -23.43 -26.25 7.41
N ARG A 364 -23.07 -26.73 6.21
CA ARG A 364 -23.90 -26.70 5.02
C ARG A 364 -23.81 -28.02 4.28
N ILE A 365 -24.90 -28.38 3.61
CA ILE A 365 -24.95 -29.52 2.70
C ILE A 365 -25.02 -29.02 1.27
N ALA A 366 -24.33 -29.67 0.35
CA ALA A 366 -24.62 -29.49 -1.07
C ALA A 366 -25.96 -30.14 -1.40
N ILE A 367 -26.78 -29.45 -2.18
CA ILE A 367 -28.05 -29.99 -2.69
C ILE A 367 -27.80 -30.50 -4.10
N ASP A 368 -28.20 -31.73 -4.36
CA ASP A 368 -28.20 -32.31 -5.71
C ASP A 368 -29.22 -31.58 -6.58
N ARG A 369 -28.77 -31.07 -7.73
CA ARG A 369 -29.60 -30.29 -8.66
C ARG A 369 -30.70 -31.11 -9.33
N PHE A 370 -30.54 -32.43 -9.42
CA PHE A 370 -31.52 -33.32 -10.05
C PHE A 370 -32.54 -33.87 -9.06
N THR A 371 -32.07 -34.32 -7.89
CA THR A 371 -32.94 -34.96 -6.90
C THR A 371 -33.52 -33.99 -5.88
N GLY A 372 -32.94 -32.79 -5.73
CA GLY A 372 -33.31 -31.84 -4.68
C GLY A 372 -32.95 -32.30 -3.26
N GLY A 373 -32.35 -33.49 -3.12
CA GLY A 373 -31.90 -34.06 -1.86
C GLY A 373 -30.50 -33.60 -1.47
N ALA A 374 -30.08 -33.95 -0.24
CA ALA A 374 -28.72 -33.74 0.22
C ALA A 374 -27.76 -34.62 -0.60
N TYR A 375 -26.72 -34.03 -1.16
CA TYR A 375 -25.68 -34.76 -1.86
C TYR A 375 -24.84 -35.55 -0.85
N HIS A 376 -24.72 -36.86 -1.06
CA HIS A 376 -24.10 -37.75 -0.07
C HIS A 376 -22.62 -37.38 0.12
N GLY A 377 -22.21 -37.20 1.38
CA GLY A 377 -20.82 -36.87 1.74
C GLY A 377 -20.40 -35.41 1.47
N ALA A 378 -21.33 -34.53 1.09
CA ALA A 378 -21.03 -33.11 0.80
C ALA A 378 -21.46 -32.17 1.94
N LEU A 379 -21.21 -32.57 3.20
CA LEU A 379 -21.28 -31.67 4.34
C LEU A 379 -19.99 -30.84 4.36
N PHE A 380 -20.11 -29.52 4.37
CA PHE A 380 -18.98 -28.61 4.47
C PHE A 380 -19.24 -27.55 5.55
N GLN A 381 -18.20 -27.16 6.27
CA GLN A 381 -18.24 -26.19 7.35
C GLN A 381 -17.51 -24.91 6.96
N GLU A 382 -18.19 -23.78 7.09
CA GLU A 382 -17.61 -22.45 6.85
C GLU A 382 -17.67 -21.62 8.12
N GLN A 383 -16.68 -20.76 8.34
CA GLN A 383 -16.64 -19.81 9.45
C GLN A 383 -16.59 -18.37 8.89
N PRO A 384 -17.72 -17.82 8.43
CA PRO A 384 -17.82 -16.42 8.04
C PRO A 384 -17.89 -15.51 9.27
N ILE A 385 -17.70 -14.23 9.01
CA ILE A 385 -17.73 -13.18 10.03
C ILE A 385 -19.09 -12.52 10.04
N TYR A 386 -19.69 -12.45 11.21
CA TYR A 386 -20.98 -11.82 11.47
C TYR A 386 -20.77 -10.46 12.14
N PRO A 387 -21.59 -9.44 11.81
CA PRO A 387 -21.63 -8.22 12.61
C PRO A 387 -22.02 -8.57 14.05
N ALA A 388 -21.30 -8.05 15.04
CA ALA A 388 -21.63 -8.29 16.44
C ALA A 388 -23.02 -7.72 16.74
N GLN A 389 -23.90 -8.54 17.30
CA GLN A 389 -25.21 -8.05 17.74
C GLN A 389 -25.05 -7.27 19.04
N VAL A 390 -25.43 -5.99 19.01
CA VAL A 390 -25.58 -5.19 20.22
C VAL A 390 -26.76 -5.79 21.00
N LYS A 391 -26.49 -6.40 22.16
CA LYS A 391 -27.53 -6.94 23.04
C LYS A 391 -28.54 -5.85 23.39
N GLU A 392 -29.83 -6.12 23.18
CA GLU A 392 -30.93 -5.16 23.43
C GLU A 392 -31.08 -4.76 24.91
N ASP A 393 -30.49 -5.51 25.85
CA ASP A 393 -30.59 -5.23 27.28
C ASP A 393 -29.89 -3.93 27.71
N ASP A 394 -28.92 -3.43 26.93
CA ASP A 394 -28.29 -2.13 27.20
C ASP A 394 -29.15 -0.94 26.73
N LYS A 395 -30.09 -1.14 25.79
CA LYS A 395 -30.97 -0.06 25.29
C LYS A 395 -32.12 0.28 26.24
N LYS A 396 -32.47 -0.60 27.19
CA LYS A 396 -33.58 -0.35 28.14
C LYS A 396 -33.19 0.48 29.36
N LYS A 397 -31.89 0.68 29.65
CA LYS A 397 -31.45 1.49 30.79
C LYS A 397 -31.32 3.00 30.51
N ASP A 398 -31.20 3.40 29.25
CA ASP A 398 -31.04 4.81 28.85
C ASP A 398 -32.31 5.41 28.20
N LYS A 399 -33.48 5.23 28.82
CA LYS A 399 -34.70 5.96 28.41
C LYS A 399 -34.75 7.41 28.90
N ASN A 400 -33.78 7.86 29.71
CA ASN A 400 -33.71 9.23 30.22
C ASN A 400 -32.31 9.84 30.07
N LYS A 401 -31.93 10.22 28.85
CA LYS A 401 -31.08 11.40 28.59
C LYS A 401 -31.03 11.73 27.10
N TYR A 402 -31.76 12.79 26.72
CA TYR A 402 -31.56 13.50 25.47
C TYR A 402 -30.18 14.18 25.49
N LYS A 403 -29.17 13.51 24.96
CA LYS A 403 -27.99 14.06 24.27
C LYS A 403 -27.18 12.88 23.76
N LYS A 404 -27.28 12.58 22.46
CA LYS A 404 -26.43 11.60 21.79
C LYS A 404 -24.99 12.06 21.90
N ASN A 405 -24.16 11.33 22.65
CA ASN A 405 -22.71 11.49 22.59
C ASN A 405 -22.22 11.06 21.19
N PRO A 406 -21.20 11.71 20.62
CA PRO A 406 -20.61 11.33 19.33
C PRO A 406 -19.97 9.93 19.30
N ASP A 407 -19.88 9.22 20.43
CA ASP A 407 -19.33 7.86 20.53
C ASP A 407 -20.31 6.74 20.15
N GLU A 408 -21.62 6.99 19.98
CA GLU A 408 -22.56 5.94 19.57
C GLU A 408 -22.41 5.50 18.11
N SER A 409 -21.93 6.38 17.21
CA SER A 409 -21.74 6.05 15.78
C SER A 409 -20.61 5.06 15.54
N ARG A 410 -19.62 4.98 16.46
CA ARG A 410 -18.49 4.05 16.35
C ARG A 410 -18.84 2.59 16.62
N LYS A 411 -19.94 2.31 17.33
CA LYS A 411 -20.35 0.93 17.66
C LYS A 411 -20.88 0.14 16.45
N ASP A 412 -21.43 0.85 15.46
CA ASP A 412 -22.01 0.24 14.26
C ASP A 412 -21.01 0.15 13.09
N MET A 413 -19.81 0.71 13.26
CA MET A 413 -18.76 0.68 12.26
C MET A 413 -17.99 -0.65 12.33
N ASN A 414 -17.86 -1.31 11.18
CA ASN A 414 -17.12 -2.56 11.07
C ASN A 414 -15.87 -2.43 10.20
N ILE A 415 -15.93 -1.64 9.13
CA ILE A 415 -14.87 -1.57 8.11
C ILE A 415 -14.58 -0.11 7.77
N SER A 416 -13.31 0.28 7.77
CA SER A 416 -12.83 1.59 7.29
C SER A 416 -12.03 1.41 6.02
N LEU A 417 -12.63 1.63 4.86
CA LEU A 417 -11.99 1.50 3.56
C LEU A 417 -11.16 2.75 3.24
N GLN A 418 -9.87 2.56 2.98
CA GLN A 418 -8.98 3.61 2.48
C GLN A 418 -8.55 3.30 1.05
N ILE A 419 -8.81 4.26 0.16
CA ILE A 419 -8.47 4.22 -1.26
C ILE A 419 -7.66 5.46 -1.59
N GLU A 420 -6.57 5.29 -2.31
CA GLU A 420 -5.80 6.37 -2.92
C GLU A 420 -5.77 6.19 -4.44
N LEU A 421 -5.99 7.27 -5.19
CA LEU A 421 -5.77 7.31 -6.63
C LEU A 421 -4.64 8.30 -6.95
N GLN A 422 -3.60 7.77 -7.59
CA GLN A 422 -2.45 8.53 -8.07
C GLN A 422 -2.78 9.24 -9.40
N ASN A 423 -2.43 10.52 -9.49
CA ASN A 423 -2.66 11.38 -10.65
C ASN A 423 -4.11 11.32 -11.19
N PRO A 424 -5.12 11.60 -10.33
CA PRO A 424 -6.52 11.42 -10.68
C PRO A 424 -6.95 12.35 -11.83
N LYS A 425 -7.70 11.80 -12.79
CA LYS A 425 -8.42 12.54 -13.82
C LYS A 425 -9.90 12.63 -13.42
N GLU A 426 -10.57 13.72 -13.80
CA GLU A 426 -11.95 14.02 -13.34
C GLU A 426 -12.95 12.89 -13.63
N TYR A 427 -12.88 12.27 -14.81
CA TYR A 427 -13.74 11.14 -15.17
C TYR A 427 -13.47 9.88 -14.33
N GLU A 428 -12.22 9.63 -13.91
CA GLU A 428 -11.89 8.49 -13.06
C GLU A 428 -12.43 8.70 -11.64
N ILE A 429 -12.45 9.95 -11.16
CA ILE A 429 -13.12 10.32 -9.91
C ILE A 429 -14.61 9.98 -10.03
N GLY A 430 -15.26 10.35 -11.15
CA GLY A 430 -16.65 10.00 -11.44
C GLY A 430 -16.92 8.49 -11.36
N LEU A 431 -16.05 7.68 -11.97
CA LEU A 431 -16.16 6.21 -11.91
C LEU A 431 -16.02 5.69 -10.47
N LEU A 432 -15.02 6.18 -9.72
CA LEU A 432 -14.83 5.78 -8.31
C LEU A 432 -16.02 6.17 -7.43
N LEU A 433 -16.68 7.31 -7.70
CA LEU A 433 -17.90 7.73 -6.98
C LEU A 433 -19.06 6.77 -7.24
N LEU A 434 -19.25 6.30 -8.48
CA LEU A 434 -20.27 5.30 -8.80
C LEU A 434 -19.99 3.97 -8.09
N LEU A 435 -18.73 3.54 -8.06
CA LEU A 435 -18.33 2.34 -7.33
C LEU A 435 -18.55 2.47 -5.82
N LEU A 436 -18.20 3.64 -5.25
CA LEU A 436 -18.44 3.95 -3.85
C LEU A 436 -19.94 3.94 -3.53
N LYS A 437 -20.77 4.50 -4.41
CA LYS A 437 -22.23 4.46 -4.31
C LYS A 437 -22.74 3.02 -4.27
N ASP A 438 -22.30 2.16 -5.18
CA ASP A 438 -22.75 0.75 -5.23
C ASP A 438 -22.36 -0.03 -3.97
N LEU A 439 -21.17 0.24 -3.39
CA LEU A 439 -20.81 -0.28 -2.06
C LEU A 439 -21.69 0.30 -0.95
N TRP A 440 -21.98 1.61 -1.00
CA TRP A 440 -22.73 2.32 0.02
C TRP A 440 -24.16 1.82 0.18
N VAL A 441 -24.84 1.54 -0.94
CA VAL A 441 -26.24 1.09 -0.96
C VAL A 441 -26.40 -0.42 -0.86
N SER A 442 -25.34 -1.14 -0.49
CA SER A 442 -25.30 -2.61 -0.44
C SER A 442 -25.48 -3.32 -1.78
N ASP A 443 -25.43 -2.64 -2.93
CA ASP A 443 -25.60 -3.29 -4.24
C ASP A 443 -24.37 -4.12 -4.64
N LEU A 444 -23.17 -3.69 -4.27
CA LEU A 444 -21.92 -4.39 -4.53
C LEU A 444 -21.48 -5.21 -3.32
N PRO A 445 -21.61 -6.55 -3.36
CA PRO A 445 -21.12 -7.41 -2.28
C PRO A 445 -19.62 -7.64 -2.41
N ILE A 446 -18.93 -7.83 -1.28
CA ILE A 446 -17.50 -8.16 -1.20
C ILE A 446 -17.27 -9.59 -0.70
N GLY A 447 -16.15 -10.20 -1.12
CA GLY A 447 -15.76 -11.54 -0.69
C GLY A 447 -16.40 -12.68 -1.50
N GLY A 448 -16.27 -13.90 -0.98
CA GLY A 448 -16.80 -15.12 -1.59
C GLY A 448 -18.24 -15.40 -1.18
N THR A 449 -18.87 -16.34 -1.88
CA THR A 449 -20.25 -16.78 -1.61
C THR A 449 -21.28 -15.64 -1.67
N THR A 450 -21.13 -14.71 -2.62
CA THR A 450 -22.07 -13.61 -2.83
C THR A 450 -23.44 -14.09 -3.32
N SER A 451 -23.50 -15.25 -3.99
CA SER A 451 -24.73 -15.89 -4.49
C SER A 451 -25.75 -16.25 -3.40
N ILE A 452 -25.29 -16.37 -2.14
CA ILE A 452 -26.14 -16.65 -0.97
C ILE A 452 -26.38 -15.38 -0.13
N GLY A 453 -26.04 -14.20 -0.65
CA GLY A 453 -26.31 -12.90 -0.02
C GLY A 453 -25.25 -12.38 0.96
N ARG A 454 -24.05 -12.97 0.99
CA ARG A 454 -22.95 -12.53 1.88
C ARG A 454 -22.24 -11.26 1.38
N GLY A 455 -21.58 -10.57 2.32
CA GLY A 455 -20.65 -9.48 2.05
C GLY A 455 -21.27 -8.14 1.68
N ARG A 456 -22.50 -7.87 2.10
CA ARG A 456 -23.20 -6.60 1.86
C ARG A 456 -22.74 -5.55 2.87
N LEU A 457 -22.33 -4.39 2.38
CA LEU A 457 -21.90 -3.24 3.17
C LEU A 457 -22.94 -2.11 3.10
N GLN A 458 -23.07 -1.34 4.17
CA GLN A 458 -23.87 -0.11 4.19
C GLN A 458 -22.97 1.05 4.62
N GLY A 459 -22.92 2.11 3.83
CA GLY A 459 -22.07 3.26 4.13
C GLY A 459 -22.62 4.10 5.29
N LEU A 460 -21.71 4.59 6.13
CA LEU A 460 -21.99 5.45 7.28
C LEU A 460 -21.47 6.87 7.03
N GLU A 461 -20.19 6.98 6.69
CA GLU A 461 -19.53 8.24 6.35
C GLU A 461 -18.44 8.01 5.31
N ALA A 462 -18.18 8.99 4.45
CA ALA A 462 -16.99 9.04 3.63
C ALA A 462 -16.40 10.45 3.61
N ARG A 463 -15.07 10.50 3.58
CA ARG A 463 -14.29 11.71 3.36
C ARG A 463 -13.51 11.54 2.07
N ILE A 464 -13.63 12.52 1.19
CA ILE A 464 -12.92 12.59 -0.07
C ILE A 464 -12.00 13.81 -0.02
N VAL A 465 -10.71 13.61 -0.24
CA VAL A 465 -9.70 14.68 -0.25
C VAL A 465 -8.94 14.62 -1.57
N TRP A 466 -9.02 15.69 -2.36
CA TRP A 466 -8.28 15.80 -3.60
C TRP A 466 -7.17 16.85 -3.46
N TYR A 467 -5.93 16.40 -3.62
CA TYR A 467 -4.75 17.25 -3.71
C TYR A 467 -4.38 17.45 -5.17
N ASN A 468 -4.40 18.71 -5.61
CA ASN A 468 -4.01 19.08 -6.96
C ASN A 468 -2.93 20.16 -6.95
N SER A 469 -1.71 19.78 -7.31
CA SER A 469 -0.56 20.68 -7.39
C SER A 469 -0.69 21.68 -8.54
N ASN A 470 -1.47 21.38 -9.59
CA ASN A 470 -1.60 22.26 -10.77
C ASN A 470 -2.32 23.57 -10.46
N TYR A 471 -3.11 23.62 -9.38
CA TYR A 471 -3.81 24.83 -8.94
C TYR A 471 -3.17 25.47 -7.70
N GLY A 472 -1.87 25.26 -7.47
CA GLY A 472 -1.15 25.88 -6.34
C GLY A 472 -1.33 25.13 -5.01
N SER A 473 -1.44 23.80 -5.05
CA SER A 473 -1.65 22.94 -3.87
C SER A 473 -2.99 23.17 -3.16
N LEU A 474 -4.06 23.35 -3.94
CA LEU A 474 -5.42 23.40 -3.40
C LEU A 474 -5.83 22.01 -2.92
N GLU A 475 -6.24 21.95 -1.65
CA GLU A 475 -6.79 20.76 -1.01
C GLU A 475 -8.32 20.88 -0.99
N GLU A 476 -9.00 20.07 -1.82
CA GLU A 476 -10.46 20.02 -1.85
C GLU A 476 -10.95 18.90 -0.93
N LYS A 477 -11.59 19.27 0.18
CA LYS A 477 -12.18 18.32 1.15
C LYS A 477 -13.69 18.23 0.96
N ARG A 478 -14.21 17.01 0.94
CA ARG A 478 -15.64 16.72 0.88
C ARG A 478 -16.01 15.65 1.88
N SER A 479 -17.19 15.75 2.45
CA SER A 479 -17.72 14.76 3.39
C SER A 479 -19.12 14.33 3.00
N ILE A 480 -19.36 13.03 3.00
CA ILE A 480 -20.64 12.38 2.79
C ILE A 480 -20.98 11.67 4.09
N SER A 481 -22.19 11.83 4.61
CA SER A 481 -22.65 11.09 5.78
C SER A 481 -24.06 10.56 5.58
N GLU A 482 -24.37 9.45 6.24
CA GLU A 482 -25.70 8.86 6.29
C GLU A 482 -26.42 9.28 7.56
N ASN A 483 -27.71 9.64 7.43
CA ASN A 483 -28.60 9.79 8.57
C ASN A 483 -29.99 9.28 8.21
N LYS A 484 -30.40 8.15 8.81
CA LYS A 484 -31.75 7.56 8.67
C LYS A 484 -32.17 7.32 7.21
N GLY A 485 -31.27 6.77 6.41
CA GLY A 485 -31.46 6.44 5.01
C GLY A 485 -31.33 7.62 4.05
N LYS A 486 -30.99 8.82 4.53
CA LYS A 486 -30.74 10.00 3.69
C LYS A 486 -29.26 10.37 3.71
N LEU A 487 -28.72 10.66 2.53
CA LEU A 487 -27.38 11.21 2.37
C LEU A 487 -27.36 12.69 2.73
N ILE A 488 -26.44 13.07 3.60
CA ILE A 488 -26.16 14.46 3.96
C ILE A 488 -24.87 14.86 3.25
N ILE A 489 -25.02 15.81 2.32
CA ILE A 489 -23.95 16.37 1.48
C ILE A 489 -24.26 17.87 1.36
N SER A 490 -23.25 18.74 1.41
CA SER A 490 -23.44 20.18 1.17
C SER A 490 -23.86 20.43 -0.28
N ASP A 491 -24.62 21.49 -0.57
CA ASP A 491 -25.10 21.73 -1.94
C ASP A 491 -23.97 22.03 -2.93
N GLN A 492 -22.90 22.70 -2.47
CA GLN A 492 -21.69 22.90 -3.25
C GLN A 492 -20.99 21.56 -3.57
N ASP A 493 -20.91 20.66 -2.60
CA ASP A 493 -20.33 19.33 -2.81
C ASP A 493 -21.19 18.49 -3.75
N LYS A 494 -22.53 18.58 -3.69
CA LYS A 494 -23.43 17.87 -4.61
C LYS A 494 -23.16 18.25 -6.06
N GLN A 495 -23.16 19.55 -6.37
CA GLN A 495 -22.90 20.05 -7.72
C GLN A 495 -21.53 19.58 -8.23
N ARG A 496 -20.52 19.57 -7.35
CA ARG A 496 -19.17 19.16 -7.72
C ARG A 496 -19.02 17.64 -7.88
N LEU A 497 -19.73 16.84 -7.10
CA LEU A 497 -19.78 15.39 -7.27
C LEU A 497 -20.53 15.01 -8.56
N GLU A 498 -21.64 15.69 -8.86
CA GLU A 498 -22.40 15.54 -10.10
C GLU A 498 -21.51 15.87 -11.31
N TYR A 499 -20.77 16.98 -11.26
CA TYR A 499 -19.80 17.34 -12.29
C TYR A 499 -18.78 16.22 -12.61
N PHE A 500 -18.25 15.51 -11.61
CA PHE A 500 -17.31 14.41 -11.88
C PHE A 500 -17.98 13.24 -12.60
N VAL A 501 -19.25 12.97 -12.28
CA VAL A 501 -20.04 11.94 -12.97
C VAL A 501 -20.40 12.38 -14.38
N GLU A 502 -20.74 13.65 -14.59
CA GLU A 502 -20.93 14.22 -15.93
C GLU A 502 -19.65 14.10 -16.78
N LYS A 503 -18.48 14.40 -16.20
CA LYS A 503 -17.19 14.22 -16.87
C LYS A 503 -16.92 12.77 -17.26
N LEU A 504 -17.40 11.81 -16.48
CA LEU A 504 -17.37 10.41 -16.88
C LEU A 504 -18.25 10.17 -18.12
N VAL A 505 -19.42 10.77 -18.22
CA VAL A 505 -20.29 10.59 -19.39
C VAL A 505 -19.76 11.34 -20.64
N GLU A 506 -19.10 12.48 -20.45
CA GLU A 506 -18.55 13.29 -21.55
C GLU A 506 -17.25 12.71 -22.14
N GLN A 507 -16.33 12.26 -21.27
CA GLN A 507 -14.98 11.82 -21.68
C GLN A 507 -14.95 10.36 -22.13
N VAL A 508 -15.93 9.57 -21.69
CA VAL A 508 -16.03 8.13 -21.94
C VAL A 508 -17.02 7.94 -23.04
#